data_AF-A0AAE3YEX7-F1
#
_entry.id   AF-A0AAE3YEX7-F1
#
_cell.length_a   1.000
_cell.length_b   1.000
_cell.length_c   1.000
_cell.angle_alpha   90.00
_cell.angle_beta   90.00
_cell.angle_gamma   90.00
#
_symmetry.space_group_name_H-M   'P 1'
#
loop_
_entity.id
_entity.type
_entity.pdbx_description
1 polymer ?
#
loop_
_entity_poly.entity_id
_entity_poly.type
_entity_poly.pdbx_seq_one_letter_code
_entity_poly.pdbx_strand_id
1 'polypeptide(L)'
;MTRPSLPPDYVAGLRVLIESIPPGRVIAYSDAAEAIGYGSGRHSAAALAGGLVPGVPWWRVIRADGSIVERLAPEAWRRWAEEGTPLMPDGKRVRMALARWRADDDVLRAVDAAIEAASAQRVHPSCLTGLHDKSSRT
;
A
#
# COMPACT_ATOMS: atom_id res chain seq x y z
N MET A 1 -9.82 11.63 16.68
CA MET A 1 -9.17 10.30 16.55
C MET A 1 -7.96 10.46 15.65
N THR A 2 -6.75 10.37 16.19
CA THR A 2 -5.50 10.49 15.42
C THR A 2 -5.42 9.32 14.45
N ARG A 3 -5.52 9.58 13.14
CA ARG A 3 -5.24 8.56 12.12
C ARG A 3 -3.81 8.07 12.36
N PRO A 4 -3.57 6.75 12.43
CA PRO A 4 -2.19 6.27 12.43
C PRO A 4 -1.51 6.80 11.18
N SER A 5 -0.55 7.70 11.35
CA SER A 5 0.34 8.12 10.27
C SER A 5 1.30 6.96 10.04
N LEU A 6 0.99 6.13 9.05
CA LEU A 6 1.95 5.12 8.60
C LEU A 6 3.23 5.81 8.13
N PRO A 7 4.39 5.19 8.32
CA PRO A 7 5.65 5.70 7.82
C PRO A 7 5.58 6.00 6.30
N PRO A 8 6.02 7.19 5.81
CA PRO A 8 6.02 7.52 4.38
C PRO A 8 6.67 6.49 3.43
N ASP A 9 7.78 5.90 3.85
CA ASP A 9 8.45 4.76 3.20
C ASP A 9 7.56 3.52 3.09
N TYR A 10 6.84 3.17 4.15
CA TYR A 10 5.84 2.10 4.10
C TYR A 10 4.74 2.40 3.07
N VAL A 11 4.25 3.65 3.01
CA VAL A 11 3.24 4.07 2.03
C VAL A 11 3.78 4.01 0.60
N ALA A 12 5.05 4.38 0.39
CA ALA A 12 5.71 4.30 -0.91
C ALA A 12 5.83 2.85 -1.40
N GLY A 13 6.33 1.94 -0.55
CA GLY A 13 6.41 0.51 -0.88
C GLY A 13 5.03 -0.10 -1.16
N LEU A 14 4.03 0.21 -0.32
CA LEU A 14 2.67 -0.28 -0.50
C LEU A 14 2.05 0.21 -1.82
N ARG A 15 2.31 1.46 -2.24
CA ARG A 15 1.84 1.99 -3.52
C ARG A 15 2.36 1.14 -4.69
N VAL A 16 3.68 0.96 -4.75
CA VAL A 16 4.34 0.18 -5.83
C VAL A 16 3.80 -1.24 -5.88
N LEU A 17 3.66 -1.87 -4.71
CA LEU A 17 3.10 -3.21 -4.60
C LEU A 17 1.67 -3.29 -5.19
N ILE A 18 0.79 -2.37 -4.79
CA ILE A 18 -0.62 -2.37 -5.23
C ILE A 18 -0.73 -2.11 -6.73
N GLU A 19 0.04 -1.18 -7.26
CA GLU A 19 0.05 -0.83 -8.69
C GLU A 19 0.55 -2.00 -9.56
N SER A 20 1.35 -2.90 -8.99
CA SER A 20 1.89 -4.09 -9.67
C SER A 20 0.91 -5.27 -9.73
N ILE A 21 -0.14 -5.30 -8.91
CA ILE A 21 -1.11 -6.41 -8.91
C ILE A 21 -1.90 -6.38 -10.22
N PRO A 22 -1.96 -7.45 -11.03
CA PRO A 22 -2.75 -7.45 -12.27
C PRO A 22 -4.27 -7.31 -12.02
N PRO A 23 -5.06 -6.82 -13.00
CA PRO A 23 -6.51 -6.91 -12.95
C PRO A 23 -7.00 -8.35 -12.71
N GLY A 24 -8.02 -8.53 -11.89
CA GLY A 24 -8.59 -9.85 -11.57
C GLY A 24 -7.80 -10.63 -10.52
N ARG A 25 -6.70 -10.06 -10.01
CA ARG A 25 -5.82 -10.66 -8.99
C ARG A 25 -5.86 -9.88 -7.70
N VAL A 26 -5.56 -10.58 -6.59
CA VAL A 26 -5.57 -10.00 -5.26
C VAL A 26 -4.40 -10.50 -4.41
N ILE A 27 -3.99 -9.71 -3.43
CA ILE A 27 -3.03 -10.08 -2.39
C ILE A 27 -3.67 -9.96 -1.00
N ALA A 28 -3.29 -10.85 -0.08
CA ALA A 28 -3.78 -10.78 1.29
C ALA A 28 -3.03 -9.70 2.09
N TYR A 29 -3.66 -9.11 3.11
CA TYR A 29 -3.00 -8.13 3.99
C TYR A 29 -1.70 -8.64 4.62
N SER A 30 -1.65 -9.93 4.97
CA SER A 30 -0.44 -10.56 5.50
C SER A 30 0.69 -10.59 4.48
N ASP A 31 0.36 -11.05 3.26
CA ASP A 31 1.33 -11.18 2.17
C ASP A 31 1.84 -9.81 1.73
N ALA A 32 0.97 -8.79 1.74
CA ALA A 32 1.36 -7.42 1.44
C ALA A 32 2.32 -6.84 2.50
N ALA A 33 2.11 -7.15 3.78
CA ALA A 33 3.05 -6.72 4.82
C ALA A 33 4.39 -7.45 4.74
N GLU A 34 4.37 -8.75 4.39
CA GLU A 34 5.57 -9.54 4.15
C GLU A 34 6.38 -8.97 2.98
N ALA A 35 5.73 -8.65 1.86
CA ALA A 35 6.38 -8.06 0.69
C ALA A 35 7.03 -6.70 0.94
N ILE A 36 6.56 -5.94 1.93
CA ILE A 36 7.09 -4.61 2.29
C ILE A 36 8.19 -4.72 3.37
N GLY A 37 8.43 -5.92 3.93
CA GLY A 37 9.44 -6.11 4.98
C GLY A 37 9.07 -5.52 6.35
N TYR A 38 7.81 -5.08 6.54
CA TYR A 38 7.30 -4.59 7.81
C TYR A 38 6.46 -5.67 8.49
N GLY A 39 7.02 -6.27 9.55
CA GLY A 39 6.55 -7.51 10.19
C GLY A 39 5.15 -7.57 10.85
N SER A 40 4.11 -6.88 10.37
CA SER A 40 2.73 -7.34 10.62
C SER A 40 1.70 -6.77 9.62
N GLY A 41 0.76 -7.62 9.18
CA GLY A 41 -0.38 -7.26 8.30
C GLY A 41 -1.35 -6.20 8.83
N ARG A 42 -1.22 -5.79 10.10
CA ARG A 42 -2.07 -4.75 10.72
C ARG A 42 -1.85 -3.38 10.09
N HIS A 43 -0.62 -3.09 9.65
CA HIS A 43 -0.31 -1.84 8.96
C HIS A 43 -0.96 -1.77 7.57
N SER A 44 -0.98 -2.87 6.82
CA SER A 44 -1.62 -2.93 5.49
C SER A 44 -3.13 -2.70 5.59
N ALA A 45 -3.77 -3.38 6.55
CA ALA A 45 -5.19 -3.20 6.80
C ALA A 45 -5.52 -1.75 7.22
N ALA A 46 -4.71 -1.13 8.08
CA ALA A 46 -4.88 0.26 8.50
C ALA A 46 -4.64 1.28 7.36
N ALA A 47 -3.66 1.02 6.48
CA ALA A 47 -3.31 1.88 5.35
C ALA A 47 -4.48 2.06 4.38
N LEU A 48 -5.01 0.91 3.94
CA LEU A 48 -6.12 0.83 3.01
C LEU A 48 -7.39 1.33 3.67
N ALA A 49 -7.57 0.97 4.95
CA ALA A 49 -8.70 1.43 5.71
C ALA A 49 -8.76 2.96 5.85
N GLY A 50 -7.61 3.60 6.02
CA GLY A 50 -7.51 5.05 6.14
C GLY A 50 -7.60 5.81 4.82
N GLY A 51 -7.60 5.14 3.66
CA GLY A 51 -7.47 5.85 2.37
C GLY A 51 -6.13 6.59 2.27
N LEU A 52 -5.06 6.03 2.84
CA LEU A 52 -3.73 6.64 2.88
C LEU A 52 -2.96 6.51 1.56
N VAL A 53 -3.48 5.74 0.60
CA VAL A 53 -2.90 5.57 -0.74
C VAL A 53 -3.96 5.92 -1.79
N PRO A 54 -4.18 7.22 -2.09
CA PRO A 54 -5.13 7.60 -3.13
C PRO A 54 -4.60 7.22 -4.53
N GLY A 55 -5.52 6.92 -5.44
CA GLY A 55 -5.22 6.66 -6.85
C GLY A 55 -4.69 5.26 -7.19
N VAL A 56 -4.70 4.31 -6.25
CA VAL A 56 -4.28 2.92 -6.49
C VAL A 56 -5.48 1.96 -6.49
N PRO A 57 -5.38 0.79 -7.14
CA PRO A 57 -6.44 -0.23 -7.13
C PRO A 57 -6.52 -0.96 -5.77
N TRP A 58 -6.91 -0.22 -4.73
CA TRP A 58 -6.91 -0.68 -3.33
C TRP A 58 -7.81 -1.91 -3.08
N TRP A 59 -8.82 -2.14 -3.93
CA TRP A 59 -9.69 -3.31 -3.88
C TRP A 59 -8.95 -4.63 -4.18
N ARG A 60 -7.72 -4.57 -4.68
CA ARG A 60 -6.85 -5.74 -4.91
C ARG A 60 -6.12 -6.21 -3.65
N VAL A 61 -6.25 -5.50 -2.53
CA VAL A 61 -5.66 -5.92 -1.24
C VAL A 61 -6.75 -6.21 -0.22
N ILE A 62 -6.84 -7.47 0.21
CA ILE A 62 -7.99 -7.99 0.95
C ILE A 62 -7.57 -8.87 2.14
N ARG A 63 -8.54 -9.35 2.91
CA ARG A 63 -8.28 -10.36 3.95
C ARG A 63 -7.97 -11.71 3.33
N ALA A 64 -7.24 -12.54 4.08
CA ALA A 64 -6.87 -13.89 3.66
C ALA A 64 -8.09 -14.81 3.43
N ASP A 65 -9.27 -14.48 3.98
CA ASP A 65 -10.52 -15.22 3.81
C ASP A 65 -11.31 -14.82 2.55
N GLY A 66 -10.79 -13.91 1.73
CA GLY A 66 -11.44 -13.42 0.52
C GLY A 66 -12.36 -12.21 0.75
N SER A 67 -12.55 -11.75 1.99
CA SER A 67 -13.39 -10.59 2.30
C SER A 67 -12.63 -9.26 2.28
N ILE A 68 -13.36 -8.16 2.16
CA ILE A 68 -12.83 -6.80 2.34
C ILE A 68 -13.52 -6.11 3.51
N VAL A 69 -12.97 -4.99 3.97
CA VAL A 69 -13.57 -4.22 5.07
C VAL A 69 -14.96 -3.73 4.65
N GLU A 70 -15.98 -3.98 5.49
CA GLU A 70 -17.41 -3.78 5.15
C GLU A 70 -17.72 -2.43 4.51
N ARG A 71 -17.22 -1.34 5.09
CA ARG A 71 -17.46 0.01 4.56
C ARG A 71 -16.92 0.26 3.14
N LEU A 72 -15.97 -0.57 2.70
CA LEU A 72 -15.36 -0.50 1.37
C LEU A 72 -15.97 -1.51 0.40
N ALA A 73 -16.79 -2.44 0.90
CA ALA A 73 -17.29 -3.56 0.13
C ALA A 73 -18.11 -3.16 -1.11
N PRO A 74 -19.01 -2.15 -1.08
CA PRO A 74 -19.81 -1.80 -2.25
C PRO A 74 -18.97 -1.40 -3.47
N GLU A 75 -17.94 -0.57 -3.28
CA GLU A 75 -17.04 -0.18 -4.36
C GLU A 75 -16.14 -1.34 -4.79
N ALA A 76 -15.65 -2.14 -3.84
CA ALA A 76 -14.82 -3.30 -4.15
C ALA A 76 -15.56 -4.34 -5.01
N TRP A 77 -16.82 -4.62 -4.71
CA TRP A 77 -17.65 -5.55 -5.51
C TRP A 77 -17.79 -5.09 -6.96
N ARG A 78 -18.05 -3.79 -7.16
CA ARG A 78 -18.14 -3.20 -8.50
C ARG A 78 -16.83 -3.37 -9.26
N ARG A 79 -15.70 -3.06 -8.62
CA ARG A 79 -14.36 -3.19 -9.22
C ARG A 79 -13.97 -4.63 -9.51
N TRP A 80 -14.29 -5.56 -8.63
CA TRP A 80 -14.04 -6.98 -8.87
C TRP A 80 -14.86 -7.52 -10.04
N ALA A 81 -16.10 -7.07 -10.20
CA ALA A 81 -16.91 -7.40 -11.37
C ALA A 81 -16.33 -6.81 -12.65
N GLU A 82 -15.93 -5.53 -12.63
CA GLU A 82 -15.28 -4.84 -13.77
C GLU A 82 -13.98 -5.54 -14.21
N GLU A 83 -13.19 -6.05 -13.26
CA GLU A 83 -11.91 -6.72 -13.53
C GLU A 83 -12.03 -8.23 -13.83
N GLY A 84 -13.21 -8.82 -13.67
CA GLY A 84 -13.39 -10.26 -13.78
C GLY A 84 -12.68 -11.05 -12.68
N THR A 85 -12.50 -10.47 -11.49
CA THR A 85 -11.88 -11.15 -10.35
C THR A 85 -12.70 -12.39 -9.99
N PRO A 86 -12.09 -13.59 -9.83
CA PRO A 86 -12.82 -14.78 -9.41
C PRO A 86 -13.52 -14.58 -8.07
N LEU A 87 -14.86 -14.62 -8.05
CA LEU A 87 -15.67 -14.45 -6.83
C LEU A 87 -16.28 -15.77 -6.37
N MET A 88 -16.60 -15.85 -5.08
CA MET A 88 -17.48 -16.87 -4.51
C MET A 88 -18.90 -16.72 -5.08
N PRO A 89 -19.77 -17.75 -5.00
CA PRO A 89 -21.13 -17.67 -5.55
C PRO A 89 -21.98 -16.54 -4.94
N ASP A 90 -21.63 -16.09 -3.72
CA ASP A 90 -22.28 -14.97 -3.05
C ASP A 90 -21.95 -13.60 -3.68
N GLY A 91 -20.94 -13.53 -4.56
CA GLY A 91 -20.47 -12.28 -5.19
C GLY A 91 -19.80 -11.30 -4.22
N LYS A 92 -19.61 -11.68 -2.95
CA LYS A 92 -19.16 -10.78 -1.87
C LYS A 92 -17.74 -11.07 -1.41
N ARG A 93 -17.22 -12.25 -1.75
CA ARG A 93 -15.85 -12.67 -1.42
C ARG A 93 -15.09 -13.11 -2.65
N VAL A 94 -13.80 -12.83 -2.68
CA VAL A 94 -12.88 -13.31 -3.70
C VAL A 94 -12.55 -14.78 -3.45
N ARG A 95 -12.57 -15.59 -4.52
CA ARG A 95 -12.07 -16.97 -4.53
C ARG A 95 -10.55 -16.97 -4.49
N MET A 96 -9.98 -16.89 -3.28
CA MET A 96 -8.53 -16.81 -3.06
C MET A 96 -7.74 -17.90 -3.80
N ALA A 97 -8.25 -19.13 -3.86
CA ALA A 97 -7.58 -20.23 -4.55
C ALA A 97 -7.32 -19.96 -6.06
N LEU A 98 -8.12 -19.09 -6.69
CA LEU A 98 -8.00 -18.75 -8.11
C LEU A 98 -7.37 -17.38 -8.32
N ALA A 99 -7.62 -16.43 -7.41
CA ALA A 99 -7.29 -15.02 -7.60
C ALA A 99 -6.00 -14.59 -6.89
N ARG A 100 -5.48 -15.37 -5.93
CA ARG A 100 -4.30 -14.97 -5.14
C ARG A 100 -3.10 -14.75 -6.04
N TRP A 101 -2.47 -13.60 -5.87
CA TRP A 101 -1.24 -13.20 -6.52
C TRP A 101 -0.12 -13.05 -5.49
N ARG A 102 1.10 -13.32 -5.92
CA ARG A 102 2.33 -13.14 -5.16
C ARG A 102 3.24 -12.25 -5.98
N ALA A 103 3.88 -11.30 -5.31
CA ALA A 103 4.93 -10.50 -5.91
C ALA A 103 6.08 -11.42 -6.35
N ASP A 104 6.62 -11.17 -7.53
CA ASP A 104 7.87 -11.77 -7.98
C ASP A 104 9.07 -10.90 -7.52
N ASP A 105 10.28 -11.39 -7.77
CA ASP A 105 11.50 -10.73 -7.34
C ASP A 105 11.69 -9.34 -7.97
N ASP A 106 11.15 -9.09 -9.17
CA ASP A 106 11.22 -7.78 -9.82
C ASP A 106 10.36 -6.77 -9.07
N VAL A 107 9.13 -7.16 -8.70
CA VAL A 107 8.24 -6.32 -7.90
C VAL A 107 8.82 -6.08 -6.51
N LEU A 108 9.36 -7.12 -5.86
CA LEU A 108 9.97 -6.97 -4.53
C LEU A 108 11.15 -5.99 -4.57
N ARG A 109 12.03 -6.07 -5.57
CA ARG A 109 13.12 -5.10 -5.77
C ARG A 109 12.60 -3.68 -6.00
N ALA A 110 11.49 -3.51 -6.71
CA ALA A 110 10.89 -2.18 -6.91
C ALA A 110 10.28 -1.61 -5.63
N VAL A 111 9.66 -2.46 -4.80
CA VAL A 111 9.15 -2.10 -3.47
C VAL A 111 10.28 -1.65 -2.57
N ASP A 112 11.37 -2.42 -2.48
CA ASP A 112 12.55 -2.07 -1.69
C ASP A 112 13.18 -0.75 -2.14
N ALA A 113 13.33 -0.55 -3.45
CA ALA A 113 13.86 0.71 -4.00
C ALA A 113 12.97 1.93 -3.63
N ALA A 114 11.65 1.76 -3.61
CA ALA A 114 10.72 2.82 -3.22
C ALA A 114 10.79 3.13 -1.72
N ILE A 115 10.94 2.11 -0.88
CA ILE A 115 11.15 2.25 0.57
C ILE A 115 12.46 3.01 0.83
N GLU A 116 13.56 2.61 0.21
CA GLU A 116 14.87 3.25 0.38
C GLU A 116 14.85 4.72 -0.10
N ALA A 117 14.25 5.00 -1.26
CA ALA A 117 14.13 6.36 -1.78
C ALA A 117 13.32 7.27 -0.85
N ALA A 118 12.23 6.77 -0.26
CA ALA A 118 11.41 7.51 0.68
C ALA A 118 12.08 7.66 2.06
N SER A 119 12.85 6.65 2.50
CA SER A 119 13.66 6.71 3.72
C SER A 119 14.78 7.73 3.60
N ALA A 120 15.50 7.78 2.46
CA ALA A 120 16.55 8.76 2.22
C ALA A 120 16.05 10.21 2.30
N GLN A 121 14.83 10.47 1.84
CA GLN A 121 14.17 11.79 1.96
C GLN A 121 13.82 12.15 3.41
N ARG A 122 13.67 11.14 4.29
CA ARG A 122 13.49 11.37 5.73
C ARG A 122 14.79 11.79 6.42
N VAL A 123 15.95 11.59 5.79
CA VAL A 123 17.27 11.71 6.44
C VAL A 123 17.96 13.09 6.31
N HIS A 124 17.63 14.06 5.42
CA HIS A 124 18.02 15.51 5.54
C HIS A 124 17.53 16.42 4.35
N PRO A 125 17.45 17.80 4.41
CA PRO A 125 18.32 18.72 5.16
C PRO A 125 17.66 19.82 6.03
N SER A 126 17.69 19.70 7.36
CA SER A 126 17.59 20.87 8.27
C SER A 126 18.96 21.43 8.73
N CYS A 127 20.03 21.25 7.95
CA CYS A 127 21.36 21.80 8.27
C CYS A 127 21.86 22.93 7.34
N LEU A 128 21.01 23.51 6.49
CA LEU A 128 21.44 24.59 5.56
C LEU A 128 20.59 25.86 5.61
N THR A 129 20.11 26.26 6.80
CA THR A 129 19.68 27.65 7.04
C THR A 129 20.57 28.25 8.12
N GLY A 130 21.85 28.37 7.81
CA GLY A 130 22.87 28.88 8.74
C GLY A 130 23.90 29.74 8.04
N LEU A 131 23.47 30.75 7.28
CA LEU A 131 24.27 31.95 7.00
C LEU A 131 23.39 33.07 6.41
N HIS A 132 22.54 33.69 7.23
CA HIS A 132 22.21 35.09 6.95
C HIS A 132 23.31 35.93 7.58
N ASP A 133 24.12 36.46 6.69
CA ASP A 133 25.19 37.43 6.87
C ASP A 133 24.86 38.48 7.95
N LYS A 134 25.72 38.57 8.97
CA LYS A 134 25.87 39.76 9.81
C LYS A 134 27.21 40.41 9.49
N SER A 135 27.28 41.15 8.39
CA SER A 135 28.30 42.17 8.13
C SER A 135 27.70 43.22 7.19
N SER A 136 27.33 44.42 7.63
CA SER A 136 28.35 45.38 8.04
C SER A 136 27.73 46.58 8.75
N ARG A 137 28.45 46.98 9.79
CA ARG A 137 28.45 48.26 10.47
C ARG A 137 28.92 49.37 9.52
N THR A 138 28.26 50.53 9.50
CA THR A 138 28.85 51.88 9.62
C THR A 138 27.70 52.85 9.91
#